data_AF-A0A530AB74-F1
#
_entry.id   AF-A0A530AB74-F1
#
_cell.length_a   1.000
_cell.length_b   1.000
_cell.length_c   1.000
_cell.angle_alpha   90.00
_cell.angle_beta   90.00
_cell.angle_gamma   90.00
#
_symmetry.space_group_name_H-M   'P 1'
#
loop_
_entity.id
_entity.type
_entity.pdbx_description
1 polymer ?
#
loop_
_entity_poly.entity_id
_entity_poly.type
_entity_poly.pdbx_seq_one_letter_code
_entity_poly.pdbx_strand_id
1 'polypeptide(L)' 'LKGLSGNLDVIIPRGGKSLVGRVQTEARVPVFAHLEGICHLYIDRSADLDMAVKIAVNAKMRRTGVCGAAET' A
#
# COMPACT_ATOMS: atom_id res chain seq x y z
N LEU A 1 18.36 11.11 15.64
CA LEU A 1 18.45 9.94 14.74
C LEU A 1 19.67 10.15 13.82
N LYS A 2 20.86 9.62 14.15
CA LYS A 2 22.06 9.75 13.30
C LYS A 2 22.36 8.45 12.56
N GLY A 3 21.36 7.83 11.93
CA GLY A 3 21.46 6.47 11.35
C GLY A 3 22.79 6.15 10.69
N LEU A 4 23.31 4.95 10.96
CA LEU A 4 24.62 4.50 10.49
C LEU A 4 25.71 5.57 10.65
N SER A 5 25.80 6.17 11.84
CA SER A 5 26.75 7.24 12.16
C SER A 5 26.65 8.50 11.27
N GLY A 6 25.46 8.79 10.76
CA GLY A 6 25.18 9.94 9.88
C GLY A 6 25.31 9.63 8.38
N ASN A 7 25.51 8.37 8.00
CA ASN A 7 25.59 7.96 6.60
C ASN A 7 24.25 7.51 5.99
N LEU A 8 23.18 7.51 6.79
CA LEU A 8 21.85 7.09 6.36
C LEU A 8 20.81 8.10 6.87
N ASP A 9 20.12 8.75 5.93
CA ASP A 9 19.10 9.76 6.23
C ASP A 9 17.68 9.18 6.28
N VAL A 10 17.40 8.12 5.52
CA VAL A 10 16.05 7.56 5.37
C VAL A 10 16.09 6.09 4.96
N ILE A 11 15.05 5.33 5.34
CA ILE A 11 14.79 3.97 4.84
C ILE A 11 13.43 3.91 4.14
N ILE A 12 13.37 3.23 3.00
CA ILE A 12 12.14 2.94 2.25
C ILE A 12 12.00 1.41 2.13
N PRO A 13 11.37 0.73 3.10
CA PRO A 13 11.23 -0.72 3.05
C PRO A 13 10.23 -1.12 1.96
N ARG A 14 10.59 -2.12 1.15
CA ARG A 14 9.72 -2.73 0.14
C ARG A 14 9.67 -4.23 0.40
N GLY A 15 8.47 -4.75 0.67
CA GLY A 15 8.28 -6.18 0.94
C GLY A 15 7.02 -6.44 1.74
N GLY A 16 6.94 -7.63 2.35
CA GLY A 16 5.78 -8.05 3.14
C GLY A 16 5.61 -7.26 4.44
N LYS A 17 4.41 -7.36 5.03
CA LYS A 17 4.02 -6.67 6.28
C LYS A 17 5.01 -6.89 7.41
N SER A 18 5.56 -8.10 7.57
CA SER A 18 6.53 -8.43 8.61
C SER A 18 7.85 -7.66 8.45
N LEU A 19 8.37 -7.55 7.23
CA LEU A 19 9.58 -6.78 6.94
C LEU A 19 9.35 -5.28 7.22
N VAL A 20 8.24 -4.74 6.69
CA VAL A 20 7.90 -3.33 6.87
C VAL A 20 7.72 -2.98 8.35
N GLY A 21 6.95 -3.78 9.09
CA GLY A 21 6.72 -3.57 10.52
C GLY A 21 8.00 -3.68 11.36
N ARG A 22 8.87 -4.64 11.03
CA ARG A 22 10.17 -4.77 11.68
C ARG A 22 11.05 -3.54 11.46
N VAL A 23 11.17 -3.08 10.21
CA VAL A 23 11.95 -1.89 9.86
C VAL A 23 11.38 -0.64 10.55
N GLN A 24 10.06 -0.47 10.57
CA GLN A 24 9.44 0.65 11.30
C GLN A 24 9.74 0.62 12.80
N THR A 25 9.81 -0.57 13.41
CA THR A 25 10.07 -0.73 14.85
C THR A 25 11.54 -0.51 15.20
N GLU A 26 12.46 -0.99 14.36
CA GLU A 26 13.90 -1.04 14.67
C GLU A 26 14.69 0.16 14.12
N ALA A 27 14.17 0.87 13.11
CA ALA A 27 14.91 1.92 12.41
C ALA A 27 15.30 3.09 13.34
N ARG A 28 16.55 3.53 13.20
CA ARG A 28 17.11 4.70 13.90
C ARG A 28 17.20 5.92 12.99
N VAL A 29 16.39 5.94 11.93
CA VAL A 29 16.22 7.00 10.93
C VAL A 29 14.75 7.08 10.53
N PRO A 30 14.29 8.21 9.97
CA PRO A 30 12.98 8.30 9.33
C PRO A 30 12.72 7.14 8.35
N VAL A 31 11.49 6.62 8.38
CA VAL A 31 11.03 5.53 7.51
C VAL A 31 9.81 5.99 6.73
N PHE A 32 9.83 5.84 5.41
CA PHE A 32 8.66 6.00 4.57
C PHE A 32 8.12 4.64 4.17
N ALA A 33 6.93 4.28 4.67
CA ALA A 33 6.32 2.99 4.38
C ALA A 33 4.79 3.08 4.38
N HIS A 34 4.15 2.22 3.58
CA HIS A 34 2.73 1.91 3.69
C HIS A 34 2.59 0.58 4.44
N LEU A 35 1.60 0.47 5.34
CA LEU A 35 1.37 -0.73 6.14
C LEU A 35 0.52 -1.76 5.37
N GLU A 36 -0.72 -1.39 5.08
CA GLU A 36 -1.69 -2.25 4.43
C GLU A 36 -2.45 -1.50 3.34
N GLY A 37 -2.86 -2.27 2.33
CA GLY A 37 -3.55 -1.79 1.15
C GLY A 37 -4.99 -2.26 1.09
N ILE A 38 -5.78 -1.98 2.13
CA ILE A 38 -7.22 -2.32 2.14
C ILE A 38 -7.95 -1.23 1.35
N CYS A 39 -8.18 -1.49 0.06
CA CYS A 39 -8.77 -0.52 -0.84
C CYS A 39 -10.24 -0.84 -1.08
N HIS A 40 -11.14 0.10 -0.79
CA HIS A 40 -12.56 -0.05 -1.06
C HIS A 40 -12.97 0.65 -2.34
N LEU A 41 -14.02 0.13 -2.98
CA LEU A 41 -14.72 0.78 -4.07
C LEU A 41 -16.13 1.12 -3.62
N TYR A 42 -16.53 2.36 -3.88
CA TYR A 42 -17.90 2.82 -3.71
C TYR A 42 -18.51 3.06 -5.10
N ILE A 43 -19.67 2.46 -5.34
CA ILE A 43 -20.45 2.68 -6.55
C ILE A 43 -21.63 3.57 -6.15
N ASP A 44 -21.61 4.81 -6.61
CA ASP A 44 -22.69 5.75 -6.37
C ASP A 44 -23.99 5.31 -7.08
N ARG A 45 -25.14 5.70 -6.53
CA ARG A 45 -26.46 5.40 -7.11
C ARG A 45 -26.58 5.93 -8.55
N SER A 46 -25.94 7.04 -8.89
CA SER A 46 -26.00 7.63 -10.23
C SER A 46 -24.91 7.10 -11.18
N ALA A 47 -24.13 6.08 -10.78
CA ALA A 47 -23.06 5.55 -11.61
C ALA A 47 -23.60 4.80 -12.84
N ASP A 48 -22.93 5.01 -13.98
CA ASP A 48 -23.11 4.16 -15.16
C ASP A 48 -22.69 2.72 -14.82
N LEU A 49 -23.60 1.76 -14.97
CA LEU A 49 -23.39 0.40 -14.50
C LEU A 49 -22.31 -0.33 -15.32
N ASP A 50 -22.25 -0.11 -16.63
CA ASP A 50 -21.27 -0.77 -17.50
C ASP A 50 -19.85 -0.30 -17.20
N MET A 51 -19.69 1.00 -16.93
CA MET A 51 -18.44 1.58 -16.47
C MET A 51 -18.06 1.07 -15.07
N ALA A 52 -19.02 1.04 -14.15
CA ALA A 52 -18.80 0.59 -12.77
C ALA A 52 -18.29 -0.86 -12.73
N VAL A 53 -18.90 -1.75 -13.53
CA VAL A 53 -18.46 -3.16 -13.65
C VAL A 53 -17.03 -3.24 -14.18
N LYS A 54 -16.70 -2.50 -15.26
CA LYS A 54 -15.34 -2.50 -15.82
C LYS A 54 -14.30 -2.03 -14.81
N ILE A 55 -14.60 -0.97 -14.05
CA ILE A 55 -13.72 -0.43 -13.02
C ILE A 55 -13.56 -1.42 -11.86
N ALA A 56 -14.67 -1.97 -11.35
CA ALA A 56 -14.63 -2.91 -10.23
C ALA A 56 -13.81 -4.17 -10.54
N VAL A 57 -14.03 -4.75 -11.72
CA VAL A 57 -13.25 -5.90 -12.19
C VAL A 57 -11.78 -5.53 -12.35
N ASN A 58 -11.46 -4.40 -12.97
CA ASN A 58 -10.06 -3.98 -13.14
C ASN A 58 -9.36 -3.74 -11.80
N ALA A 59 -10.03 -3.06 -10.88
CA ALA A 59 -9.47 -2.70 -9.57
C ALA A 59 -9.05 -3.93 -8.76
N LYS A 60 -9.76 -5.06 -8.87
CA LYS A 60 -9.35 -6.33 -8.23
C LYS A 60 -8.45 -7.18 -9.12
N MET A 61 -8.90 -7.44 -10.34
CA MET A 61 -8.42 -8.57 -11.16
C MET A 61 -7.20 -8.25 -12.00
N ARG A 62 -6.83 -6.97 -12.19
CA ARG A 62 -5.63 -6.63 -12.98
C ARG A 62 -4.35 -7.24 -12.39
N ARG A 63 -4.27 -7.33 -11.06
CA ARG A 63 -3.21 -8.00 -10.29
C ARG A 63 -3.65 -8.12 -8.83
N THR A 64 -4.15 -9.29 -8.43
CA THR A 64 -4.73 -9.50 -7.10
C THR A 64 -3.74 -9.36 -5.94
N GLY A 65 -2.43 -9.52 -6.20
CA GLY A 65 -1.39 -9.48 -5.17
C GLY A 65 -0.74 -8.11 -4.90
N VAL A 66 -1.24 -7.01 -5.47
CA VAL A 66 -0.69 -5.66 -5.17
C VAL A 66 -1.48 -4.97 -4.07
N CYS A 67 -0.81 -4.10 -3.31
CA CYS A 67 -1.42 -3.31 -2.22
C CYS A 67 -2.45 -2.26 -2.68
N GLY A 68 -2.71 -2.13 -3.98
CA GLY A 68 -3.73 -1.24 -4.52
C GLY A 68 -4.87 -1.98 -5.19
N ALA A 69 -4.99 -3.29 -4.94
CA ALA A 69 -6.12 -4.07 -5.42
C ALA A 69 -7.33 -3.79 -4.51
N ALA A 70 -8.53 -3.71 -5.08
CA ALA A 70 -9.75 -3.56 -4.29
C ALA A 70 -9.96 -4.77 -3.35
N GLU A 71 -10.59 -4.57 -2.20
CA GLU A 71 -10.92 -5.58 -1.19
C GLU A 71 -12.40 -5.46 -0.78
N THR A 72 -12.92 -6.50 -0.12
CA THR A 72 -14.32 -6.63 0.33
C THR A 72 -14.42 -6.61 1.85
#